data_AF-A0A6J4URC2-F1
#
_entry.id   AF-A0A6J4URC2-F1
#
_cell.length_a   1.000
_cell.length_b   1.000
_cell.length_c   1.000
_cell.angle_alpha   90.00
_cell.angle_beta   90.00
_cell.angle_gamma   90.00
#
_symmetry.space_group_name_H-M   'P 1'
#
loop_
_entity.id
_entity.type
_entity.pdbx_description
1 polymer ?
#
loop_
_entity_poly.entity_id
_entity_poly.type
_entity_poly.pdbx_seq_one_letter_code
_entity_poly.pdbx_strand_id
1 'polypeptide(L)'
;MNISFADNDAQKWGSVSVTAAIVRDRAKMVELWNPILKAWFPKGLDEPDIALLTVEVDQAEYWDTASSKMVQLAGFVKAMATGQAADPGNNVKLDLTMA
;
A
#
# COMPACT_ATOMS: atom_id res chain seq x y z
N MET A 1 -5.20 2.70 11.68
CA MET A 1 -3.85 3.13 11.27
C MET A 1 -3.80 3.27 9.77
N ASN A 2 -2.77 3.89 9.20
CA ASN A 2 -2.64 4.05 7.75
C ASN A 2 -1.27 3.57 7.27
N ILE A 3 -1.25 2.84 6.16
CA ILE A 3 -0.05 2.44 5.42
C ILE A 3 -0.08 3.17 4.09
N SER A 4 0.94 3.99 3.83
CA SER A 4 1.07 4.79 2.61
C SER A 4 2.24 4.31 1.76
N PHE A 5 2.03 4.26 0.44
CA PHE A 5 3.06 4.00 -0.56
C PHE A 5 3.08 5.14 -1.59
N ALA A 6 4.28 5.57 -1.98
CA ALA A 6 4.48 6.63 -2.96
C ALA A 6 5.66 6.30 -3.87
N ASP A 7 5.40 6.17 -5.17
CA ASP A 7 6.40 6.11 -6.23
C ASP A 7 6.20 7.31 -7.15
N ASN A 8 7.04 8.32 -6.95
CA ASN A 8 6.95 9.57 -7.70
C ASN A 8 7.43 9.43 -9.15
N ASP A 9 8.31 8.48 -9.45
CA ASP A 9 8.81 8.29 -10.82
C ASP A 9 7.76 7.58 -11.68
N ALA A 10 7.10 6.58 -11.11
CA ALA A 10 5.98 5.88 -11.74
C ALA A 10 4.65 6.64 -11.64
N GLN A 11 4.59 7.73 -10.85
CA GLN A 11 3.37 8.50 -10.58
C GLN A 11 2.25 7.61 -9.98
N LYS A 12 2.63 6.79 -8.99
CA LYS A 12 1.74 5.84 -8.32
C LYS A 12 1.72 6.12 -6.83
N TRP A 13 0.52 6.26 -6.28
CA TRP A 13 0.33 6.45 -4.85
C TRP A 13 -0.76 5.51 -4.34
N GLY A 14 -0.57 5.03 -3.12
CA GLY A 14 -1.54 4.18 -2.45
C GLY A 14 -1.65 4.56 -0.98
N SER A 15 -2.86 4.49 -0.45
CA SER A 15 -3.16 4.70 0.95
C SER A 15 -4.09 3.60 1.42
N VAL A 16 -3.72 2.91 2.50
CA VAL A 16 -4.47 1.77 3.03
C VAL A 16 -4.78 2.02 4.50
N SER A 17 -6.06 2.09 4.84
CA SER A 17 -6.55 2.11 6.21
C SER A 17 -6.57 0.68 6.75
N VAL A 18 -5.94 0.49 7.92
CA VAL A 18 -5.78 -0.82 8.54
C VAL A 18 -6.03 -0.79 10.04
N THR A 19 -6.50 -1.91 10.56
CA THR A 19 -6.49 -2.24 11.99
C THR A 19 -5.39 -3.28 12.23
N ALA A 20 -4.50 -3.02 13.19
CA ALA A 20 -3.45 -3.99 13.51
C ALA A 20 -3.47 -4.36 15.00
N ALA A 21 -3.10 -5.60 15.27
CA ALA A 21 -3.03 -6.14 16.60
C ALA A 21 -1.80 -7.04 16.77
N ILE A 22 -1.19 -6.99 17.95
CA ILE A 22 -0.20 -7.99 18.33
C ILE A 22 -0.94 -9.26 18.76
N VAL A 23 -0.61 -10.38 18.14
CA VAL A 23 -1.16 -11.69 18.48
C VAL A 23 -0.05 -12.63 18.93
N ARG A 24 -0.36 -13.50 19.89
CA ARG A 24 0.53 -14.55 20.38
C ARG A 24 -0.01 -15.92 19.99
N ASP A 25 0.00 -16.18 18.69
CA ASP A 25 -0.39 -17.48 18.12
C ASP A 25 0.88 -18.25 17.70
N ARG A 26 1.28 -19.22 18.52
CA ARG A 26 2.48 -20.00 18.27
C ARG A 26 2.36 -20.86 17.01
N ALA A 27 1.18 -21.37 16.69
CA ALA A 27 0.98 -22.19 15.50
C ALA A 27 1.18 -21.35 14.23
N LYS A 28 0.60 -20.14 14.21
CA LYS A 28 0.78 -19.21 13.09
C LYS A 28 2.21 -18.69 12.97
N MET A 29 2.89 -18.46 14.10
CA MET A 29 4.31 -18.08 14.09
C MET A 29 5.20 -19.20 13.53
N VAL A 30 4.88 -20.47 13.80
CA VAL A 30 5.58 -21.62 13.19
C VAL A 30 5.31 -21.68 11.69
N GLU A 31 4.05 -21.50 11.27
CA GLU A 31 3.65 -21.51 9.86
C GLU A 31 4.35 -20.43 9.03
N LEU A 32 4.45 -19.22 9.57
CA LEU A 32 5.00 -18.05 8.88
C LEU A 32 6.52 -17.90 9.06
N TRP A 33 7.18 -18.81 9.78
CA TRP A 33 8.60 -18.70 10.07
C TRP A 33 9.45 -18.89 8.81
N ASN A 34 10.37 -17.95 8.58
CA ASN A 34 11.40 -18.07 7.55
C ASN A 34 12.79 -18.09 8.21
N PRO A 35 13.68 -19.06 7.89
CA PRO A 35 15.04 -19.12 8.43
C PRO A 35 15.84 -17.81 8.31
N ILE A 36 15.56 -16.97 7.30
CA ILE A 36 16.20 -15.66 7.15
C ILE A 36 15.96 -14.74 8.36
N LEU A 37 14.83 -14.91 9.06
CA LEU A 37 14.47 -14.11 10.23
C LEU A 37 15.43 -14.32 11.41
N LYS A 38 16.22 -15.41 11.42
CA LYS A 38 17.26 -15.62 12.43
C LYS A 38 18.31 -14.51 12.48
N ALA A 39 18.47 -13.74 11.41
CA ALA A 39 19.35 -12.56 11.41
C ALA A 39 18.89 -11.49 12.41
N TRP A 40 17.59 -11.42 12.72
CA TRP A 40 17.01 -10.49 13.70
C TRP A 40 16.58 -11.18 15.00
N PHE A 41 16.20 -12.46 14.94
CA PHE A 41 15.78 -13.26 16.09
C PHE A 41 16.69 -14.50 16.23
N PRO A 42 17.88 -14.38 16.84
CA PRO A 42 18.87 -15.46 16.87
C PRO A 42 18.38 -16.75 17.54
N LYS A 43 17.50 -16.64 18.55
CA LYS A 43 16.87 -17.80 19.20
C LYS A 43 15.63 -18.33 18.45
N GLY A 44 15.32 -17.74 17.30
CA GLY A 44 14.14 -18.09 16.51
C GLY A 44 12.84 -17.79 17.24
N LEU A 45 11.91 -18.73 17.18
CA LEU A 45 10.59 -18.61 17.82
C LEU A 45 10.65 -18.62 19.36
N ASP A 46 11.79 -18.97 19.95
CA ASP A 46 11.97 -18.96 21.41
C ASP A 46 12.51 -17.62 21.94
N GLU A 47 12.64 -16.60 21.08
CA GLU A 47 12.96 -15.25 21.55
C GLU A 47 11.81 -14.70 22.42
N PRO A 48 12.07 -14.18 23.63
CA PRO A 48 11.01 -13.71 24.53
C PRO A 48 10.25 -12.50 23.98
N ASP A 49 10.90 -11.72 23.12
CA ASP A 49 10.37 -10.46 22.59
C ASP A 49 9.84 -10.58 21.15
N ILE A 50 9.81 -11.79 20.58
CA ILE A 50 9.19 -12.01 19.27
C ILE A 50 7.66 -11.98 19.39
N ALA A 51 7.02 -11.28 18.47
CA ALA A 51 5.57 -11.17 18.41
C ALA A 51 5.09 -11.19 16.95
N LEU A 52 3.88 -11.67 16.73
CA LEU A 52 3.23 -11.64 15.43
C LEU A 52 2.32 -10.41 15.36
N LEU A 53 2.46 -9.61 14.32
CA LEU A 53 1.57 -8.49 14.03
C LEU A 53 0.56 -8.93 12.97
N THR A 54 -0.72 -8.93 13.33
CA THR A 54 -1.82 -9.07 12.37
C THR A 54 -2.19 -7.69 11.86
N VAL A 55 -2.41 -7.58 10.56
CA VAL A 55 -2.87 -6.35 9.89
C VAL A 55 -4.11 -6.71 9.08
N GLU A 56 -5.25 -6.15 9.46
CA GLU A 56 -6.52 -6.26 8.74
C GLU A 56 -6.74 -4.98 7.95
N VAL A 57 -7.07 -5.12 6.67
CA VAL A 57 -7.29 -3.98 5.77
C VAL A 57 -8.76 -3.58 5.82
N ASP A 58 -9.02 -2.35 6.24
CA ASP A 58 -10.37 -1.78 6.30
C ASP A 58 -10.77 -1.19 4.94
N GLN A 59 -9.87 -0.41 4.34
CA GLN A 59 -10.09 0.35 3.11
C GLN A 59 -8.78 0.60 2.37
N ALA A 60 -8.79 0.63 1.04
CA ALA A 60 -7.64 1.02 0.23
C ALA A 60 -8.02 2.02 -0.86
N GLU A 61 -7.16 3.03 -1.07
CA GLU A 61 -7.25 3.98 -2.17
C GLU A 61 -5.95 3.93 -2.98
N TYR A 62 -6.08 3.91 -4.30
CA TYR A 62 -4.96 3.85 -5.24
C TYR A 62 -5.14 4.90 -6.33
N TRP A 63 -4.07 5.66 -6.56
CA TRP A 63 -3.97 6.67 -7.60
C TRP A 63 -2.84 6.30 -8.56
N ASP A 64 -3.21 6.20 -9.83
CA ASP A 64 -2.28 5.99 -10.93
C ASP A 64 -2.50 7.10 -11.94
N THR A 65 -1.59 8.07 -11.97
CA THR A 65 -1.70 9.21 -12.89
C THR A 65 -0.81 9.03 -14.10
N ALA A 66 -0.50 7.78 -14.48
CA ALA A 66 0.28 7.41 -15.68
C ALA A 66 -0.39 7.78 -17.02
N SER A 67 -0.84 9.02 -17.16
CA SER A 67 -0.75 9.74 -18.41
C SER A 67 0.75 9.97 -18.66
N SER A 68 1.27 9.36 -19.73
CA SER A 68 2.62 9.65 -20.25
C SER A 68 2.86 11.17 -20.27
N LYS A 69 4.10 11.63 -20.00
CA LYS A 69 4.45 13.08 -20.07
C LYS A 69 3.96 13.73 -21.38
N MET A 70 3.90 12.96 -22.47
CA MET A 70 3.36 13.38 -23.76
C MET A 70 1.84 13.61 -23.74
N VAL A 71 1.09 12.74 -23.04
CA VAL A 71 -0.36 12.87 -22.84
C VAL A 71 -0.67 14.05 -21.93
N GLN A 72 0.14 14.29 -20.90
CA GLN A 72 0.02 15.48 -20.05
C GLN A 72 0.31 16.76 -20.83
N LEU A 73 1.35 16.79 -21.67
CA LEU A 73 1.67 17.94 -22.52
C LEU A 73 0.57 18.18 -23.56
N ALA A 74 0.06 17.14 -24.20
CA ALA A 74 -1.06 17.24 -25.14
C ALA A 74 -2.33 17.73 -24.44
N GLY A 75 -2.61 17.24 -23.23
CA GLY A 75 -3.70 17.71 -22.37
C GLY A 75 -3.54 19.18 -21.97
N PHE A 76 -2.33 19.61 -21.61
CA PHE A 76 -2.01 21.00 -21.28
C PHE A 76 -2.18 21.93 -22.49
N VAL A 77 -1.67 21.55 -23.67
CA VAL A 77 -1.84 22.32 -24.90
C VAL A 77 -3.33 22.41 -25.28
N LYS A 78 -4.06 21.30 -25.19
CA LYS A 78 -5.51 21.28 -25.42
C LYS A 78 -6.24 22.17 -24.40
N ALA A 79 -5.86 22.14 -23.13
CA ALA A 79 -6.45 22.98 -22.09
C ALA A 79 -6.21 24.47 -22.33
N MET A 80 -5.01 24.86 -22.75
CA MET A 80 -4.72 26.26 -23.12
C MET A 80 -5.50 26.70 -24.36
N ALA A 81 -5.68 25.82 -25.35
CA ALA A 81 -6.39 26.14 -26.59
C ALA A 81 -7.92 26.16 -26.44
N THR A 82 -8.47 25.35 -25.52
CA THR A 82 -9.92 25.14 -25.37
C THR A 82 -10.51 25.70 -24.07
N GLY A 83 -9.68 26.08 -23.10
CA GLY A 83 -10.10 26.57 -21.79
C GLY A 83 -10.64 25.50 -20.83
N GLN A 84 -10.63 24.22 -21.20
CA GLN A 84 -11.11 23.10 -20.36
C GLN A 84 -9.96 22.42 -19.61
N ALA A 85 -10.12 22.18 -18.31
CA ALA A 85 -9.10 21.53 -17.48
C ALA A 85 -8.84 20.07 -17.91
N ALA A 86 -7.57 19.65 -17.82
CA ALA A 86 -7.16 18.27 -18.10
C ALA A 86 -7.63 17.32 -16.98
N ASP A 87 -8.05 16.11 -17.36
CA ASP A 87 -8.53 15.06 -16.45
C ASP A 87 -7.36 14.51 -15.61
N PRO A 88 -7.38 14.64 -14.26
CA PRO A 88 -6.22 14.35 -13.40
C PRO A 88 -5.91 12.87 -13.19
N GLY A 89 -6.63 11.95 -13.83
CA GLY A 89 -6.37 10.50 -13.78
C GLY A 89 -7.37 9.71 -12.95
N ASN A 90 -7.24 8.38 -12.97
CA ASN A 90 -8.21 7.48 -12.33
C ASN A 90 -7.93 7.35 -10.82
N ASN A 91 -8.97 7.51 -10.01
CA ASN A 91 -9.00 7.15 -8.60
C ASN A 91 -9.88 5.90 -8.42
N VAL A 92 -9.33 4.84 -7.80
CA VAL A 92 -10.10 3.65 -7.44
C VAL A 92 -10.10 3.52 -5.92
N LYS A 93 -11.30 3.61 -5.33
CA LYS A 93 -11.56 3.30 -3.93
C LYS A 93 -12.02 1.85 -3.82
N LEU A 94 -11.30 1.06 -3.04
CA LEU A 94 -11.65 -0.33 -2.75
C LEU A 94 -12.02 -0.44 -1.27
N ASP A 95 -13.32 -0.59 -1.01
CA ASP A 95 -13.82 -0.95 0.31
C ASP A 95 -13.70 -2.48 0.44
N LEU A 96 -12.80 -2.96 1.32
CA LEU A 96 -12.53 -4.39 1.50
C LEU A 96 -13.27 -5.00 2.69
N THR A 97 -14.15 -4.21 3.33
CA THR A 97 -15.14 -4.71 4.27
C THR A 97 -16.28 -5.38 3.51
N MET A 98 -16.15 -6.70 3.29
CA MET A 98 -17.26 -7.56 2.88
C MET A 98 -17.41 -8.77 3.82
N ALA A 99 -18.62 -8.86 4.38
CA ALA A 99 -19.25 -9.94 5.16
C ALA A 99 -18.85 -10.10 6.63
#